data_AF-A0A957XNN8-F1
#
_entry.id   AF-A0A957XNN8-F1
#
_cell.length_a   1.000
_cell.length_b   1.000
_cell.length_c   1.000
_cell.angle_alpha   90.00
_cell.angle_beta   90.00
_cell.angle_gamma   90.00
#
_symmetry.space_group_name_H-M   'P 1'
#
loop_
_entity.id
_entity.type
_entity.pdbx_description
1 polymer ?
#
loop_
_entity_poly.entity_id
_entity_poly.type
_entity_poly.pdbx_seq_one_letter_code
_entity_poly.pdbx_strand_id
1 'polypeptide(L)' 'MRIGLVTDSLGHLSFDELLETAASLGVQTLEFGCGGWSSAPHVNLDALLESDAERQNFTAKIRDHGLEIS' A
#
# COMPACT_ATOMS: atom_id res chain seq x y z
N MET A 1 4.72 -19.81 1.83
CA MET A 1 3.38 -19.24 1.98
C MET A 1 3.55 -17.84 2.56
N ARG A 2 2.93 -16.81 1.98
CA ARG A 2 2.97 -15.42 2.46
C ARG A 2 1.55 -15.02 2.90
N ILE A 3 1.46 -14.26 3.98
CA ILE A 3 0.23 -13.68 4.50
C ILE A 3 0.18 -12.21 4.08
N GLY A 4 -0.93 -11.82 3.47
CA GLY A 4 -1.15 -10.47 2.98
C GLY A 4 -2.36 -9.78 3.61
N LEU A 5 -2.45 -8.47 3.41
CA LEU A 5 -3.54 -7.61 3.86
C LEU A 5 -4.10 -6.79 2.70
N VAL A 6 -5.41 -6.81 2.52
CA VAL A 6 -6.13 -5.89 1.62
C VAL A 6 -6.25 -4.54 2.31
N THR A 7 -5.70 -3.48 1.70
CA THR A 7 -5.51 -2.18 2.37
C THR A 7 -6.81 -1.49 2.77
N ASP A 8 -7.92 -1.81 2.10
CA ASP A 8 -9.26 -1.33 2.46
C ASP A 8 -9.69 -1.72 3.88
N SER A 9 -9.15 -2.82 4.42
CA SER A 9 -9.39 -3.24 5.82
C SER A 9 -8.94 -2.17 6.83
N LEU A 10 -8.03 -1.29 6.40
CA LEU A 10 -7.45 -0.19 7.17
C LEU A 10 -7.65 1.16 6.46
N GLY A 11 -8.72 1.32 5.67
CA GLY A 11 -8.99 2.53 4.87
C GLY A 11 -9.13 3.85 5.65
N HIS A 12 -9.23 3.78 6.99
CA HIS A 12 -9.28 4.94 7.87
C HIS A 12 -7.88 5.45 8.29
N LEU A 13 -6.82 4.69 8.02
CA LEU A 13 -5.44 5.07 8.28
C LEU A 13 -4.84 5.80 7.08
N SER A 14 -3.89 6.70 7.32
CA SER A 14 -3.02 7.22 6.27
C SER A 14 -2.14 6.11 5.68
N PHE A 15 -1.52 6.38 4.53
CA PHE A 15 -0.62 5.41 3.89
C PHE A 15 0.56 5.04 4.80
N ASP A 16 1.19 6.01 5.45
CA ASP A 16 2.34 5.74 6.32
C ASP A 16 1.91 4.93 7.58
N GLU A 17 0.78 5.27 8.20
CA GLU A 17 0.22 4.49 9.33
C GLU A 17 -0.17 3.05 8.93
N LEU A 18 -0.68 2.86 7.71
CA LEU A 18 -0.97 1.54 7.17
C LEU A 18 0.30 0.69 7.04
N LEU A 19 1.40 1.25 6.52
CA LEU A 19 2.67 0.53 6.38
C LEU A 19 3.25 0.13 7.74
N GLU A 20 3.26 1.04 8.71
CA GLU A 20 3.70 0.77 10.08
C GLU A 20 2.84 -0.34 10.73
N THR A 21 1.52 -0.24 10.58
CA THR A 21 0.58 -1.23 11.13
C THR A 21 0.81 -2.60 10.50
N ALA A 22 0.89 -2.68 9.17
CA ALA A 22 1.11 -3.93 8.46
C ALA A 22 2.45 -4.60 8.85
N ALA A 23 3.53 -3.83 8.92
CA ALA A 23 4.82 -4.31 9.37
C ALA A 23 4.76 -4.84 10.82
N SER A 24 4.07 -4.12 11.72
CA SER A 24 3.91 -4.52 13.12
C SER A 24 3.10 -5.80 13.30
N LEU A 25 2.13 -6.05 12.41
CA LEU A 25 1.33 -7.27 12.37
C LEU A 25 2.10 -8.47 11.79
N GLY A 26 3.28 -8.23 11.21
CA GLY A 26 4.11 -9.28 10.61
C GLY A 26 3.55 -9.84 9.29
N VAL A 27 2.66 -9.11 8.61
CA VAL A 27 2.25 -9.46 7.23
C VAL A 27 3.39 -9.18 6.28
N GLN A 28 3.43 -9.88 5.14
CA GLN A 28 4.51 -9.73 4.17
C GLN A 28 4.09 -8.99 2.90
N THR A 29 2.79 -9.01 2.57
CA THR A 29 2.29 -8.40 1.34
C THR A 29 1.08 -7.52 1.55
N LEU A 30 0.93 -6.52 0.68
CA LEU A 30 -0.20 -5.62 0.62
C LEU A 30 -0.90 -5.73 -0.72
N GLU A 31 -2.23 -5.85 -0.68
CA GLU A 31 -3.10 -5.79 -1.86
C GLU A 31 -3.85 -4.45 -1.84
N PHE A 32 -3.52 -3.59 -2.81
CA PHE A 32 -4.04 -2.22 -2.86
C PHE A 32 -5.35 -2.14 -3.67
N GLY A 33 -6.38 -1.57 -3.06
CA GLY A 33 -7.59 -1.16 -3.77
C GLY A 33 -7.32 0.06 -4.66
N CYS A 34 -7.58 -0.07 -5.96
CA CYS A 34 -7.37 0.99 -6.96
C CYS A 34 -8.70 1.55 -7.52
N GLY A 35 -9.77 1.50 -6.73
CA GLY A 35 -11.11 1.98 -7.11
C GLY A 35 -12.15 0.87 -7.22
N GLY A 36 -13.28 1.17 -7.87
CA GLY A 36 -14.43 0.26 -7.95
C GLY A 36 -15.19 0.20 -6.63
N TRP A 37 -15.01 -0.89 -5.87
CA TRP A 37 -15.59 -1.04 -4.53
C TRP A 37 -14.78 -0.33 -3.44
N SER A 38 -13.50 -0.08 -3.72
CA SER A 38 -12.57 0.64 -2.84
C SER A 38 -12.69 2.15 -3.08
N SER A 39 -12.63 2.95 -2.00
CA SER A 39 -12.39 4.40 -2.11
C SER A 39 -10.93 4.74 -2.44
N ALA A 40 -10.06 3.73 -2.54
CA ALA A 40 -8.63 3.80 -2.83
C ALA A 40 -7.85 4.84 -1.99
N PRO A 41 -8.01 4.85 -0.65
CA PRO A 41 -7.44 5.92 0.18
C PRO A 41 -5.90 5.91 0.22
N HIS A 42 -5.27 4.80 -0.15
CA HIS A 42 -3.82 4.60 -0.06
C HIS A 42 -3.10 4.70 -1.41
N VAL A 43 -3.81 4.95 -2.51
CA VAL A 43 -3.23 5.00 -3.86
C VAL A 43 -3.73 6.23 -4.61
N ASN A 44 -2.81 7.07 -5.07
CA ASN A 44 -3.11 8.14 -6.02
C ASN A 44 -2.78 7.68 -7.44
N LEU A 45 -3.76 7.08 -8.13
CA LEU A 45 -3.55 6.49 -9.45
C LEU A 45 -3.07 7.49 -10.50
N ASP A 46 -3.65 8.69 -10.53
CA ASP A 46 -3.26 9.70 -11.52
C ASP A 46 -1.78 10.07 -11.37
N ALA A 47 -1.32 10.28 -10.14
CA ALA A 47 0.09 10.57 -9.87
C ALA A 47 1.01 9.40 -10.26
N LEU A 48 0.59 8.15 -9.98
CA LEU A 48 1.37 6.96 -10.33
C LEU A 48 1.41 6.69 -11.83
N LEU A 49 0.38 7.06 -12.60
CA LEU A 49 0.38 6.89 -14.06
C LEU A 49 1.29 7.93 -14.72
N GLU A 50 1.22 9.17 -14.27
CA GLU A 50 1.92 10.32 -14.89
C GLU A 50 3.42 10.41 -14.51
N SER A 51 3.86 9.78 -13.41
CA SER A 51 5.23 9.97 -12.89
C SER A 51 5.93 8.67 -12.50
N ASP A 52 7.10 8.44 -13.11
CA ASP A 52 7.98 7.34 -12.71
C ASP A 52 8.57 7.52 -11.31
N ALA A 53 8.90 8.77 -10.96
CA ALA A 53 9.41 9.10 -9.64
C ALA A 53 8.38 8.79 -8.54
N GLU A 54 7.09 9.04 -8.78
CA GLU A 54 6.03 8.70 -7.82
C GLU A 54 5.91 7.18 -7.63
N ARG A 55 6.00 6.40 -8.72
CA ARG A 55 6.01 4.93 -8.63
C ARG A 55 7.22 4.41 -7.85
N GLN A 56 8.40 4.98 -8.08
CA GLN A 56 9.61 4.62 -7.36
C GLN A 56 9.49 4.95 -5.87
N ASN A 57 9.03 6.16 -5.53
CA ASN A 57 8.83 6.59 -4.15
C ASN A 57 7.79 5.71 -3.41
N PHE A 58 6.66 5.44 -4.06
CA PHE A 58 5.61 4.57 -3.50
C PHE A 58 6.14 3.15 -3.22
N THR A 59 6.83 2.56 -4.19
CA THR A 59 7.39 1.20 -4.05
C THR A 59 8.54 1.16 -3.04
N ALA A 60 9.37 2.20 -2.98
CA ALA A 60 10.45 2.32 -2.01
C ALA A 60 9.90 2.36 -0.58
N LYS A 61 8.89 3.21 -0.30
CA LYS A 61 8.25 3.28 1.02
C LYS A 61 7.73 1.93 1.49
N ILE A 62 7.09 1.16 0.61
CA ILE A 62 6.58 -0.19 0.94
C ILE A 62 7.75 -1.12 1.31
N ARG A 63 8.82 -1.12 0.51
CA ARG A 63 10.02 -1.95 0.75
C ARG A 63 10.79 -1.55 2.00
N ASP A 64 10.85 -0.27 2.33
CA ASP A 64 11.52 0.25 3.53
C ASP A 64 10.87 -0.29 4.81
N HIS A 65 9.59 -0.70 4.74
CA HIS A 65 8.86 -1.37 5.82
C HIS A 65 8.95 -2.90 5.76
N GLY A 66 9.77 -3.47 4.87
CA GLY A 66 9.89 -4.91 4.68
C GLY A 66 8.66 -5.57 4.06
N LEU A 67 7.79 -4.79 3.42
CA LEU A 67 6.56 -5.24 2.78
C LEU A 67 6.75 -5.35 1.27
N GLU A 68 5.88 -6.12 0.62
CA GLU A 68 5.81 -6.24 -0.84
C GLU A 68 4.37 -6.02 -1.36
N ILE A 69 4.22 -5.66 -2.63
CA ILE A 69 2.91 -5.66 -3.31
C ILE A 69 2.64 -7.09 -3.80
N SER A 70 1.47 -7.65 -3.52
CA SER A 70 1.06 -8.99 -4.00
C SER A 70 0.52 -9.02 -5.42
#